data_AF-A0A524P294-F1
#
_entry.id   AF-A0A524P294-F1
#
_cell.length_a   1.000
_cell.length_b   1.000
_cell.length_c   1.000
_cell.angle_alpha   90.00
_cell.angle_beta   90.00
_cell.angle_gamma   90.00
#
_symmetry.space_group_name_H-M   'P 1'
#
loop_
_entity.id
_entity.type
_entity.pdbx_description
1 polymer ?
#
loop_
_entity_poly.entity_id
_entity_poly.type
_entity_poly.pdbx_seq_one_letter_code
_entity_poly.pdbx_strand_id
1 'polypeptide(L)'
;MKIDLHGLELSEAIIEVDYALKECKSNGDLFLEVVHGFNTGRVLKNYFLSQKFLKSMEEEGFRLAKQPPPNPGTTLYKILSFSS
;
A
#
# COMPACT_ATOMS: atom_id res chain seq x y z
N MET A 1 -10.10 -0.43 3.42
CA MET A 1 -9.90 -1.35 2.28
C MET A 1 -8.80 -2.38 2.53
N LYS A 2 -8.89 -3.56 1.91
CA LYS A 2 -7.85 -4.61 1.91
C LYS A 2 -7.67 -5.15 0.49
N ILE A 3 -6.42 -5.28 0.04
CA ILE A 3 -6.08 -5.80 -1.29
C ILE A 3 -5.03 -6.92 -1.20
N ASP A 4 -5.10 -7.89 -2.12
CA ASP A 4 -4.17 -9.00 -2.22
C ASP A 4 -3.27 -8.86 -3.46
N LEU A 5 -1.97 -8.77 -3.22
CA LEU A 5 -0.94 -8.60 -4.26
C LEU A 5 -0.11 -9.88 -4.45
N HIS A 6 -0.54 -11.01 -3.88
CA HIS A 6 0.15 -12.28 -4.07
C HIS A 6 0.29 -12.65 -5.55
N GLY A 7 1.50 -13.02 -5.94
CA GLY A 7 1.80 -13.48 -7.30
C GLY A 7 1.91 -12.36 -8.33
N LEU A 8 1.71 -11.09 -7.94
CA LEU A 8 1.95 -9.96 -8.82
C LEU A 8 3.44 -9.61 -8.86
N GLU A 9 3.89 -9.16 -10.03
CA GLU A 9 5.18 -8.50 -10.16
C GLU A 9 5.15 -7.13 -9.47
N LEU A 10 6.33 -6.61 -9.11
CA LEU A 10 6.42 -5.34 -8.39
C LEU A 10 5.73 -4.18 -9.12
N SER A 11 5.87 -4.11 -10.44
CA SER A 11 5.23 -3.07 -11.25
C SER A 11 3.70 -3.16 -11.22
N GLU A 12 3.15 -4.37 -11.29
CA GLU A 12 1.70 -4.61 -11.24
C GLU A 12 1.15 -4.29 -9.85
N ALA A 13 1.86 -4.72 -8.81
CA ALA A 13 1.54 -4.45 -7.42
C ALA A 13 1.50 -2.94 -7.11
N ILE A 14 2.39 -2.14 -7.71
CA ILE A 14 2.37 -0.67 -7.56
C ILE A 14 1.11 -0.08 -8.18
N ILE A 15 0.75 -0.52 -9.39
CA ILE A 15 -0.45 -0.04 -10.11
C ILE A 15 -1.71 -0.38 -9.31
N GLU A 16 -1.80 -1.60 -8.78
CA GLU A 16 -2.94 -2.05 -7.99
C GLU A 16 -3.11 -1.24 -6.70
N VAL A 17 -1.99 -0.93 -6.02
CA VAL A 17 -2.02 -0.08 -4.81
C VAL A 17 -2.47 1.35 -5.14
N ASP A 18 -2.02 1.92 -6.25
CA ASP A 18 -2.46 3.24 -6.69
C ASP A 18 -3.97 3.27 -6.97
N TYR A 19 -4.50 2.27 -7.68
CA TYR A 19 -5.94 2.14 -7.89
C TYR A 19 -6.71 1.99 -6.57
N ALA A 20 -6.23 1.16 -5.65
CA ALA A 20 -6.84 0.98 -4.35
C ALA A 20 -6.84 2.28 -3.51
N LEU A 21 -5.79 3.09 -3.59
CA LEU A 21 -5.73 4.39 -2.93
C LEU A 21 -6.72 5.40 -3.53
N LYS A 22 -6.88 5.40 -4.86
CA LYS A 22 -7.90 6.20 -5.56
C LYS A 22 -9.31 5.77 -5.18
N GLU A 23 -9.54 4.47 -5.06
CA GLU A 23 -10.82 3.94 -4.60
C GLU A 23 -11.07 4.32 -3.13
N CYS A 24 -10.05 4.23 -2.26
CA CYS A 24 -10.14 4.69 -0.88
C CYS A 24 -10.53 6.17 -0.80
N LYS A 25 -9.96 7.02 -1.69
CA LYS A 25 -10.33 8.44 -1.80
C LYS A 25 -11.80 8.60 -2.16
N SER A 26 -12.29 7.85 -3.15
CA SER A 26 -13.69 7.91 -3.60
C SER A 26 -14.67 7.43 -2.51
N ASN A 27 -14.29 6.41 -1.74
CA ASN A 27 -15.14 5.78 -0.74
C ASN A 27 -15.02 6.40 0.66
N GLY A 28 -14.03 7.27 0.89
CA GLY A 28 -13.72 7.83 2.20
C GLY A 28 -13.06 6.84 3.17
N ASP A 29 -12.43 5.78 2.64
CA ASP A 29 -11.67 4.83 3.45
C ASP A 29 -10.43 5.50 4.04
N LEU A 30 -10.19 5.27 5.34
CA LEU A 30 -9.04 5.83 6.06
C LEU A 30 -7.85 4.87 6.15
N PHE A 31 -8.04 3.62 5.75
CA PHE A 31 -7.04 2.57 5.91
C PHE A 31 -6.96 1.68 4.68
N LEU A 32 -5.73 1.34 4.30
CA LEU A 32 -5.42 0.37 3.26
C LEU A 32 -4.53 -0.73 3.83
N GLU A 33 -5.02 -1.97 3.84
CA GLU A 33 -4.24 -3.16 4.15
C GLU A 33 -3.77 -3.82 2.85
N VAL A 34 -2.45 -3.97 2.70
CA VAL A 34 -1.82 -4.61 1.56
C VAL A 34 -1.31 -5.98 1.96
N VAL A 35 -1.83 -7.04 1.35
CA VAL A 35 -1.33 -8.41 1.51
C VAL A 35 -0.28 -8.67 0.44
N HIS A 36 0.98 -8.85 0.86
CA HIS A 36 2.11 -9.11 -0.04
C HIS A 36 2.77 -10.47 0.22
N GLY A 37 2.28 -11.21 1.22
CA GLY A 37 2.80 -12.52 1.61
C GLY A 37 4.06 -12.48 2.48
N PHE A 38 4.37 -13.64 3.06
CA PHE A 38 5.46 -13.80 4.02
C PHE A 38 6.65 -14.60 3.46
N ASN A 39 6.40 -15.67 2.71
CA ASN A 39 7.41 -16.72 2.47
C ASN A 39 8.17 -16.62 1.13
N THR A 40 7.55 -16.13 0.05
CA THR A 40 8.10 -16.29 -1.31
C THR A 40 8.37 -14.98 -2.07
N GLY A 41 8.03 -13.82 -1.52
CA GLY A 41 8.19 -12.52 -2.18
C GLY A 41 8.72 -11.44 -1.25
N ARG A 42 10.03 -11.40 -1.00
CA ARG A 42 10.64 -10.32 -0.20
C ARG A 42 10.62 -8.97 -0.95
N VAL A 43 10.51 -8.99 -2.27
CA VAL A 43 10.54 -7.77 -3.11
C VAL A 43 9.36 -6.86 -2.78
N LEU A 44 8.13 -7.37 -2.84
CA LEU A 44 6.91 -6.61 -2.53
C LEU A 44 6.95 -6.12 -1.08
N LYS A 45 7.22 -7.02 -0.12
CA LYS A 45 7.35 -6.67 1.29
C LYS A 45 8.35 -5.53 1.51
N ASN A 46 9.56 -5.67 0.97
CA ASN A 46 10.62 -4.68 1.17
C ASN A 46 10.25 -3.35 0.51
N TYR A 47 9.64 -3.39 -0.66
CA TYR A 47 9.23 -2.19 -1.38
C TYR A 47 8.13 -1.43 -0.63
N PHE A 48 7.05 -2.10 -0.24
CA PHE A 48 5.94 -1.46 0.48
C PHE A 48 6.34 -0.99 1.88
N LEU A 49 7.28 -1.67 2.54
CA LEU A 49 7.86 -1.19 3.78
C LEU A 49 8.87 -0.03 3.60
N SER A 50 9.34 0.25 2.39
CA SER A 50 10.39 1.23 2.14
C SER A 50 9.90 2.68 2.28
N GLN A 51 10.84 3.57 2.60
CA GLN A 51 10.61 5.02 2.52
C GLN A 51 10.43 5.49 1.07
N LYS A 52 11.03 4.77 0.11
CA LYS A 52 10.88 5.07 -1.32
C LYS A 52 9.41 5.01 -1.73
N PHE A 53 8.70 3.96 -1.34
CA PHE A 53 7.27 3.84 -1.60
C PHE A 53 6.46 5.00 -1.02
N LEU A 54 6.67 5.33 0.27
CA LEU A 54 5.96 6.44 0.91
C LEU A 54 6.19 7.77 0.19
N LYS A 55 7.43 8.04 -0.22
CA LYS A 55 7.77 9.26 -0.97
C LYS A 55 7.09 9.29 -2.34
N SER A 56 7.11 8.18 -3.08
CA SER A 56 6.43 8.10 -4.38
C SER A 56 4.92 8.31 -4.24
N MET A 57 4.29 7.75 -3.20
CA MET A 57 2.86 7.98 -2.95
C MET A 57 2.56 9.43 -2.57
N GLU A 58 3.44 10.08 -1.82
CA GLU A 58 3.30 11.51 -1.49
C GLU A 58 3.41 12.39 -2.75
N GLU A 59 4.32 12.07 -3.68
CA GLU A 59 4.45 12.71 -4.99
C GLU A 59 3.18 12.53 -5.85
N GLU A 60 2.48 11.39 -5.72
CA GLU A 60 1.18 11.11 -6.34
C GLU A 60 -0.02 11.71 -5.57
N GLY A 61 0.24 12.40 -4.45
CA GLY A 61 -0.78 13.09 -3.66
C GLY A 61 -1.44 12.26 -2.56
N PHE A 62 -0.85 11.12 -2.19
CA PHE A 62 -1.31 10.28 -1.08
C PHE A 62 -0.35 10.36 0.10
N ARG A 63 -0.79 11.00 1.19
CA ARG A 63 0.00 11.04 2.43
C ARG A 63 -0.34 9.84 3.30
N LEU A 64 0.60 8.90 3.43
CA LEU A 64 0.40 7.63 4.14
C LEU A 64 1.25 7.55 5.41
N ALA A 65 0.68 6.95 6.46
CA ALA A 65 1.42 6.57 7.66
C ALA A 65 1.33 5.06 7.89
N LYS A 66 2.48 4.39 7.93
CA LYS A 66 2.57 2.97 8.29
C LYS A 66 2.02 2.74 9.70
N GLN A 67 1.21 1.70 9.85
CA GLN A 67 0.68 1.22 11.12
C GLN A 67 1.24 -0.18 11.42
N PRO A 68 1.20 -0.63 12.69
CA PRO A 68 1.49 -2.01 13.02
C PRO A 68 0.61 -2.95 12.18
N PRO A 69 1.21 -3.89 11.40
CA PRO A 69 0.43 -4.78 10.57
C PRO A 69 -0.23 -5.88 11.42
N PRO A 70 -1.40 -6.39 11.01
CA PRO A 70 -2.07 -7.49 11.71
C PRO A 70 -1.25 -8.79 11.65
N ASN A 71 -0.42 -8.98 10.62
CA ASN A 71 0.49 -10.11 10.51
C ASN A 71 1.72 -9.79 9.61
N PRO A 72 2.79 -10.61 9.64
CA PRO A 72 4.03 -10.34 8.91
C PRO A 72 3.96 -10.38 7.38
N GLY A 73 2.86 -10.87 6.81
CA GLY A 73 2.59 -10.91 5.37
C GLY A 73 1.75 -9.73 4.87
N THR A 74 1.52 -8.74 5.73
CA THR A 74 0.73 -7.56 5.43
C THR A 74 1.46 -6.28 5.79
N THR A 75 1.10 -5.20 5.11
CA THR A 75 1.44 -3.83 5.51
C THR A 75 0.16 -3.02 5.61
N LEU A 76 -0.01 -2.28 6.71
CA LEU A 76 -1.18 -1.43 6.95
C LEU A 76 -0.78 0.05 6.85
N TYR A 77 -1.53 0.80 6.05
CA TYR A 77 -1.40 2.25 5.94
C TYR A 77 -2.64 2.95 6.47
N LYS A 78 -2.43 3.97 7.28
CA LYS A 78 -3.42 5.01 7.55
C LYS A 78 -3.26 6.10 6.49
N ILE A 79 -4.35 6.44 5.82
CA ILE A 79 -4.40 7.53 4.86
C ILE A 79 -4.64 8.82 5.65
N LEU A 80 -3.68 9.75 5.61
CA LEU A 80 -3.73 10.98 6.39
C LEU A 80 -4.47 12.10 5.65
N SER A 81 -4.23 12.21 4.35
CA SER A 81 -4.83 13.21 3.49
C SER A 81 -4.68 12.82 2.02
N PHE A 82 -5.60 13.32 1.20
CA PHE A 82 -5.49 13.31 -0.25
C PHE A 82 -5.16 14.72 -0.71
N SER A 83 -4.14 14.88 -1.54
CA SER A 83 -3.96 16.10 -2.32
C SER A 83 -5.11 16.20 -3.33
N SER A 84 -5.64 17.40 -3.46
CA SER A 84 -6.63 17.80 -4.48
C SER A 84 -5.97 17.98 -5.84
#